data_AF-A0A1P8NGL1-F1
#
_entry.id   AF-A0A1P8NGL1-F1
#
_cell.length_a   1.000
_cell.length_b   1.000
_cell.length_c   1.000
_cell.angle_alpha   90.00
_cell.angle_beta   90.00
_cell.angle_gamma   90.00
#
_symmetry.space_group_name_H-M   'P 1'
#
loop_
_entity.id
_entity.type
_entity.pdbx_description
1 polymer ?
#
loop_
_entity_poly.entity_id
_entity_poly.type
_entity_poly.pdbx_seq_one_letter_code
_entity_poly.pdbx_strand_id
1 'polypeptide(L)'
;MHTAEATRARRAGAELARSLDLPVDDVVDLHDSNRLTVRLLPCDLVARIGRLEQGGAQLEVDRARRLAEVDAPLVPLDPRIPPQVHVRDGFEITLWTYYPTSRPELPPAAYADALARLHAAMRRADLAAPHVSTRVDQALALVDDAERTPRLTGADRSFLRATLAHLGAEIDRRGPQQLLHGEPHPGNVLDTPEGPLFIDLETCCTGPVEFDLAHAPAAVAAHYPEIDPDLLEDCRILTRALATTWRWDREDTLPDGELLAIGWLQQVRALMAHRGTARVQPTLTILCGLPGSGKTTAADRIIEATGASRLSADDWMARLGSSPWDEGLRDRIEQRQWQIGQELLAQGMSVVVEWGTWGRAERERLRVEARALGARVALRFLDADDDELLRRITSRGAEDPPITREQIRSYRALLQAPTADELALYDEPVIGRENRPRTRP
;
A
#
# COMPACT_ATOMS: atom_id res chain seq x y z
N MET A 1 -10.21 17.82 0.19
CA MET A 1 -11.24 18.72 -0.42
C MET A 1 -10.59 19.78 -1.31
N HIS A 2 -11.29 20.41 -2.26
CA HIS A 2 -10.72 21.54 -3.02
C HIS A 2 -10.38 22.70 -2.06
N THR A 3 -9.28 23.43 -2.25
CA THR A 3 -8.75 24.40 -1.26
C THR A 3 -9.78 25.43 -0.78
N ALA A 4 -10.62 25.94 -1.69
CA ALA A 4 -11.70 26.88 -1.35
C ALA A 4 -12.80 26.25 -0.49
N GLU A 5 -13.13 24.99 -0.74
CA GLU A 5 -14.12 24.24 0.04
C GLU A 5 -13.57 23.86 1.41
N ALA A 6 -12.30 23.43 1.48
CA ALA A 6 -11.61 23.17 2.74
C ALA A 6 -11.61 24.41 3.65
N THR A 7 -11.38 25.61 3.09
CA THR A 7 -11.48 26.87 3.84
C THR A 7 -12.89 27.12 4.40
N ARG A 8 -13.93 26.84 3.63
CA ARG A 8 -15.32 26.94 4.12
C ARG A 8 -15.60 25.92 5.23
N ALA A 9 -15.12 24.68 5.07
CA ALA A 9 -15.26 23.63 6.07
C ALA A 9 -14.59 24.01 7.39
N ARG A 10 -13.33 24.46 7.37
CA ARG A 10 -12.62 24.97 8.58
C ARG A 10 -13.41 26.04 9.30
N ARG A 11 -13.94 27.02 8.55
CA ARG A 11 -14.75 28.10 9.11
C ARG A 11 -16.04 27.56 9.76
N ALA A 12 -16.75 26.66 9.08
CA ALA A 12 -17.98 26.05 9.60
C ALA A 12 -17.72 25.28 10.92
N GLY A 13 -16.61 24.54 11.01
CA GLY A 13 -16.18 23.86 12.24
C GLY A 13 -15.88 24.83 13.39
N ALA A 14 -15.10 25.88 13.12
CA ALA A 14 -14.78 26.91 14.12
C ALA A 14 -16.01 27.67 14.61
N GLU A 15 -16.90 28.09 13.69
CA GLU A 15 -18.16 28.78 14.03
C GLU A 15 -19.12 27.88 14.81
N LEU A 16 -19.13 26.56 14.53
CA LEU A 16 -19.89 25.61 15.31
C LEU A 16 -19.41 25.55 16.76
N ALA A 17 -18.13 25.34 16.99
CA ALA A 17 -17.58 25.30 18.33
C ALA A 17 -17.82 26.62 19.09
N ARG A 18 -17.66 27.78 18.44
CA ARG A 18 -18.01 29.08 19.05
C ARG A 18 -19.49 29.21 19.39
N SER A 19 -20.39 28.67 18.56
CA SER A 19 -21.83 28.65 18.87
C SER A 19 -22.22 27.70 20.00
N LEU A 20 -21.29 26.84 20.42
CA LEU A 20 -21.41 25.94 21.58
C LEU A 20 -20.63 26.49 22.79
N ASP A 21 -20.32 27.78 22.80
CA ASP A 21 -19.56 28.49 23.84
C ASP A 21 -18.13 27.95 24.09
N LEU A 22 -17.53 27.29 23.09
CA LEU A 22 -16.13 26.86 23.14
C LEU A 22 -15.20 27.91 22.52
N PRO A 23 -14.06 28.24 23.17
CA PRO A 23 -13.10 29.19 22.62
C PRO A 23 -12.40 28.59 21.40
N VAL A 24 -12.42 29.32 20.28
CA VAL A 24 -11.70 28.96 19.06
C VAL A 24 -11.01 30.19 18.48
N ASP A 25 -9.69 30.18 18.53
CA ASP A 25 -8.79 31.19 17.99
C ASP A 25 -8.08 30.70 16.73
N ASP A 26 -7.82 29.39 16.63
CA ASP A 26 -7.07 28.79 15.53
C ASP A 26 -7.62 27.42 15.12
N VAL A 27 -7.35 27.02 13.88
CA VAL A 27 -7.77 25.75 13.27
C VAL A 27 -6.57 25.07 12.62
N VAL A 28 -6.18 23.92 13.16
CA VAL A 28 -5.04 23.14 12.67
C VAL A 28 -5.54 21.91 11.92
N ASP A 29 -5.11 21.74 10.67
CA ASP A 29 -5.44 20.54 9.90
C ASP A 29 -4.71 19.32 10.48
N LEU A 30 -5.47 18.25 10.73
CA LEU A 30 -4.93 16.96 11.14
C LEU A 30 -4.85 16.01 9.94
N HIS A 31 -5.93 15.94 9.15
CA HIS A 31 -6.03 15.05 8.00
C HIS A 31 -7.07 15.55 6.99
N ASP A 32 -6.81 15.40 5.69
CA ASP A 32 -7.77 15.69 4.61
C ASP A 32 -7.86 14.47 3.68
N SER A 33 -8.92 13.68 3.84
CA SER A 33 -9.24 12.52 2.99
C SER A 33 -10.72 12.54 2.58
N ASN A 34 -11.51 11.56 3.02
CA ASN A 34 -12.96 11.51 2.81
C ASN A 34 -13.67 12.67 3.54
N ARG A 35 -13.15 13.03 4.72
CA ARG A 35 -13.61 14.16 5.54
C ARG A 35 -12.42 14.99 6.00
N LEU A 36 -12.60 16.30 6.05
CA LEU A 36 -11.60 17.20 6.62
C LEU A 36 -11.64 17.05 8.14
N THR A 37 -10.50 16.69 8.73
CA THR A 37 -10.34 16.54 10.17
C THR A 37 -9.42 17.63 10.70
N VAL A 38 -9.93 18.45 11.62
CA VAL A 38 -9.22 19.61 12.17
C VAL A 38 -9.23 19.61 13.69
N ARG A 39 -8.17 20.14 14.30
CA ARG A 39 -8.13 20.51 15.72
C ARG A 39 -8.49 21.97 15.87
N LEU A 40 -9.44 22.25 16.75
CA LEU A 40 -9.86 23.61 17.13
C LEU A 40 -9.13 23.99 18.41
N LEU A 41 -8.41 25.11 18.37
CA LEU A 41 -7.61 25.63 19.49
C LEU A 41 -8.24 26.92 20.03
N PRO A 42 -8.19 27.18 21.35
CA PRO A 42 -7.54 26.40 22.40
C PRO A 42 -8.45 25.35 23.05
N CYS A 43 -9.69 25.16 22.59
CA CYS A 43 -10.62 24.20 23.23
C CYS A 43 -10.21 22.73 23.09
N ASP A 44 -9.20 22.41 22.26
CA ASP A 44 -8.67 21.06 22.04
C ASP A 44 -9.75 20.05 21.63
N LEU A 45 -10.56 20.46 20.66
CA LEU A 45 -11.63 19.67 20.06
C LEU A 45 -11.23 19.23 18.65
N VAL A 46 -11.51 17.98 18.29
CA VAL A 46 -11.38 17.52 16.90
C VAL A 46 -12.74 17.63 16.20
N ALA A 47 -12.79 18.36 15.09
CA ALA A 47 -13.95 18.40 14.22
C ALA A 47 -13.68 17.57 12.95
N ARG A 48 -14.53 16.59 12.68
CA ARG A 48 -14.57 15.86 11.39
C ARG A 48 -15.70 16.45 10.55
N ILE A 49 -15.36 16.89 9.35
CA ILE A 49 -16.21 17.76 8.53
C ILE A 49 -16.36 17.12 7.14
N GLY A 50 -17.57 16.65 6.85
CA GLY A 50 -17.94 16.04 5.57
C GLY A 50 -19.00 16.86 4.84
N ARG A 51 -19.12 16.68 3.52
CA ARG A 51 -20.18 17.34 2.74
C ARG A 51 -21.52 16.71 3.11
N LEU A 52 -22.54 17.53 3.35
CA LEU A 52 -23.87 17.03 3.76
C LEU A 52 -24.48 16.04 2.76
N GLU A 53 -24.20 16.23 1.46
CA GLU A 53 -24.66 15.33 0.40
C GLU A 53 -24.03 13.93 0.42
N GLN A 54 -22.85 13.77 1.04
CA GLN A 54 -22.20 12.47 1.21
C GLN A 54 -22.84 11.66 2.35
N GLY A 55 -23.33 12.35 3.38
CA GLY A 55 -23.97 11.76 4.55
C GLY A 55 -23.06 10.83 5.36
N GLY A 56 -23.69 9.97 6.17
CA GLY A 56 -23.03 8.89 6.91
C GLY A 56 -22.42 9.28 8.26
N ALA A 57 -22.36 10.58 8.61
CA ALA A 57 -21.79 11.00 9.89
C ALA A 57 -22.62 10.50 11.08
N GLN A 58 -23.94 10.40 10.92
CA GLN A 58 -24.83 9.94 12.01
C GLN A 58 -24.60 8.47 12.33
N LEU A 59 -24.40 7.64 11.29
CA LEU A 59 -24.09 6.22 11.47
C LEU A 59 -22.77 6.03 12.24
N GLU A 60 -21.77 6.86 11.96
CA GLU A 60 -20.50 6.83 12.69
C GLU A 60 -20.67 7.22 14.17
N VAL A 61 -21.42 8.29 14.44
CA VAL A 61 -21.76 8.72 15.81
C VAL A 61 -22.48 7.61 16.58
N ASP A 62 -23.48 6.98 15.96
CA ASP A 62 -24.27 5.92 16.59
C ASP A 62 -23.39 4.70 16.93
N ARG A 63 -22.48 4.32 16.02
CA ARG A 63 -21.49 3.25 16.25
C ARG A 63 -20.55 3.60 17.40
N ALA A 64 -19.97 4.80 17.38
CA ALA A 64 -19.04 5.25 18.42
C ALA A 64 -19.69 5.26 19.81
N ARG A 65 -20.92 5.76 19.91
CA ARG A 65 -21.68 5.76 21.16
C ARG A 65 -21.91 4.35 21.70
N ARG A 66 -22.37 3.45 20.83
CA ARG A 66 -22.67 2.07 21.24
C ARG A 66 -21.42 1.30 21.65
N LEU A 67 -20.30 1.52 20.97
CA LEU A 67 -19.03 0.89 21.33
C LEU A 67 -18.43 1.50 22.61
N ALA A 68 -18.65 2.79 22.87
CA ALA A 68 -18.25 3.41 24.14
C ALA A 68 -19.00 2.82 25.35
N GLU A 69 -20.28 2.44 25.20
CA GLU A 69 -21.07 1.77 26.26
C GLU A 69 -20.49 0.41 26.70
N VAL A 70 -19.62 -0.19 25.88
CA VAL A 70 -18.96 -1.47 26.15
C VAL A 70 -17.45 -1.34 26.32
N ASP A 71 -16.96 -0.14 26.63
CA ASP A 71 -15.54 0.16 26.89
C ASP A 71 -14.61 -0.25 25.73
N ALA A 72 -15.06 -0.09 24.49
CA ALA A 72 -14.22 -0.32 23.33
C ALA A 72 -13.08 0.73 23.28
N PRO A 73 -11.86 0.35 22.85
CA PRO A 73 -10.70 1.25 22.83
C PRO A 73 -10.76 2.19 21.61
N LEU A 74 -11.68 3.15 21.62
CA LEU A 74 -11.84 4.14 20.55
C LEU A 74 -11.82 5.56 21.11
N VAL A 75 -11.45 6.51 20.26
CA VAL A 75 -11.55 7.92 20.61
C VAL A 75 -13.03 8.27 20.80
N PRO A 76 -13.43 8.74 22.00
CA PRO A 76 -14.82 9.09 22.26
C PRO A 76 -15.19 10.43 21.61
N LEU A 77 -16.49 10.59 21.34
CA LEU A 77 -17.09 11.90 21.11
C LEU A 77 -16.80 12.82 22.30
N ASP A 78 -16.64 14.12 22.04
CA ASP A 78 -16.26 15.04 23.11
C ASP A 78 -17.38 15.17 24.16
N PRO A 79 -17.13 14.90 25.45
CA PRO A 79 -18.16 14.85 26.47
C PRO A 79 -18.77 16.21 26.80
N ARG A 80 -18.16 17.32 26.36
CA ARG A 80 -18.70 18.67 26.56
C ARG A 80 -19.90 18.95 25.65
N ILE A 81 -20.07 18.18 24.57
CA ILE A 81 -21.06 18.41 23.53
C ILE A 81 -22.00 17.20 23.42
N PRO A 82 -23.31 17.39 23.16
CA PRO A 82 -24.20 16.28 22.87
C PRO A 82 -23.66 15.40 21.71
N PRO A 83 -23.67 14.06 21.86
CA PRO A 83 -23.11 13.15 20.85
C PRO A 83 -24.07 12.99 19.67
N GLN A 84 -24.08 13.99 18.79
CA GLN A 84 -24.93 14.11 17.59
C GLN A 84 -24.15 14.70 16.41
N VAL A 85 -24.69 14.56 15.21
CA VAL A 85 -24.20 15.30 14.04
C VAL A 85 -24.73 16.73 14.07
N HIS A 86 -23.86 17.69 13.78
CA HIS A 86 -24.22 19.08 13.58
C HIS A 86 -24.18 19.42 12.10
N VAL A 87 -25.10 20.26 11.64
CA VAL A 87 -25.12 20.74 10.25
C VAL A 87 -24.86 22.23 10.22
N ARG A 88 -23.87 22.67 9.44
CA ARG A 88 -23.57 24.09 9.22
C ARG A 88 -22.95 24.31 7.85
N ASP A 89 -23.39 25.35 7.14
CA ASP A 89 -22.84 25.78 5.84
C ASP A 89 -22.78 24.69 4.74
N GLY A 90 -23.67 23.69 4.81
CA GLY A 90 -23.70 22.55 3.89
C GLY A 90 -22.77 21.39 4.27
N PHE A 91 -22.25 21.38 5.51
CA PHE A 91 -21.40 20.32 6.04
C PHE A 91 -22.07 19.60 7.21
N GLU A 92 -21.86 18.28 7.29
CA GLU A 92 -22.02 17.49 8.52
C GLU A 92 -20.73 17.60 9.34
N ILE A 93 -20.86 17.88 10.63
CA ILE A 93 -19.76 18.08 11.56
C ILE A 93 -19.97 17.22 12.79
N THR A 94 -18.99 16.37 13.10
CA THR A 94 -18.94 15.58 14.33
C THR A 94 -17.74 15.99 15.17
N LEU A 95 -17.91 15.97 16.50
CA LEU A 95 -17.00 16.58 17.46
C LEU A 95 -16.44 15.53 18.42
N TRP A 96 -15.12 15.39 18.43
CA TRP A 96 -14.39 14.29 19.05
C TRP A 96 -13.34 14.82 20.02
N THR A 97 -13.01 14.01 21.03
CA THR A 97 -11.95 14.34 21.99
C THR A 97 -10.59 14.31 21.28
N TYR A 98 -9.79 15.37 21.44
CA TYR A 98 -8.42 15.37 20.94
C TYR A 98 -7.50 14.55 21.85
N TYR A 99 -6.67 13.70 21.24
CA TYR A 99 -5.56 13.01 21.92
C TYR A 99 -4.24 13.37 21.26
N PRO A 100 -3.22 13.80 22.02
CA PRO A 100 -1.86 13.91 21.50
C PRO A 100 -1.29 12.51 21.24
N THR A 101 -0.69 12.30 20.08
CA THR A 101 -0.01 11.04 19.76
C THR A 101 1.38 11.00 20.39
N SER A 102 1.68 9.92 21.09
CA SER A 102 2.92 9.80 21.88
C SER A 102 4.09 9.23 21.08
N ARG A 103 3.83 8.30 20.16
CA ARG A 103 4.83 7.66 19.31
C ARG A 103 4.39 7.63 17.84
N PRO A 104 5.35 7.69 16.89
CA PRO A 104 5.06 7.50 15.47
C PRO A 104 4.62 6.07 15.12
N GLU A 105 5.10 5.07 15.88
CA GLU A 105 4.81 3.65 15.64
C GLU A 105 4.51 2.93 16.96
N LEU A 106 3.43 2.15 16.94
CA LEU A 106 2.95 1.40 18.10
C LEU A 106 3.62 0.01 18.15
N PRO A 107 4.11 -0.46 19.32
CA PRO A 107 4.65 -1.81 19.43
C PRO A 107 3.65 -2.88 18.97
N PRO A 108 4.06 -3.89 18.17
CA PRO A 108 3.14 -4.87 17.59
C PRO A 108 2.26 -5.61 18.62
N ALA A 109 2.82 -5.93 19.79
CA ALA A 109 2.06 -6.57 20.87
C ALA A 109 0.97 -5.66 21.46
N ALA A 110 1.25 -4.37 21.64
CA ALA A 110 0.27 -3.40 22.14
C ALA A 110 -0.85 -3.14 21.10
N TYR A 111 -0.49 -3.14 19.81
CA TYR A 111 -1.46 -3.07 18.71
C TYR A 111 -2.40 -4.29 18.75
N ALA A 112 -1.84 -5.49 18.79
CA ALA A 112 -2.61 -6.74 18.76
C ALA A 112 -3.57 -6.84 19.95
N ASP A 113 -3.11 -6.46 21.14
CA ASP A 113 -3.92 -6.43 22.36
C ASP A 113 -5.07 -5.41 22.26
N ALA A 114 -4.81 -4.20 21.77
CA ALA A 114 -5.86 -3.21 21.53
C ALA A 114 -6.89 -3.67 20.49
N LEU A 115 -6.44 -4.27 19.39
CA LEU A 115 -7.32 -4.82 18.34
C LEU A 115 -8.17 -5.99 18.88
N ALA A 116 -7.59 -6.86 19.72
CA ALA A 116 -8.32 -7.96 20.34
C ALA A 116 -9.42 -7.45 21.30
N ARG A 117 -9.12 -6.40 22.08
CA ARG A 117 -10.12 -5.71 22.91
C ARG A 117 -11.21 -5.06 22.07
N LEU A 118 -10.86 -4.42 20.95
CA LEU A 118 -11.83 -3.84 20.03
C LEU A 118 -12.79 -4.91 19.48
N HIS A 119 -12.26 -6.01 18.94
CA HIS A 119 -13.08 -7.12 18.46
C HIS A 119 -13.98 -7.70 19.55
N ALA A 120 -13.47 -7.84 20.79
CA ALA A 120 -14.28 -8.28 21.93
C ALA A 120 -15.42 -7.31 22.29
N ALA A 121 -15.18 -6.00 22.16
CA ALA A 121 -16.21 -4.99 22.37
C ALA A 121 -17.23 -4.97 21.22
N MET A 122 -16.78 -5.08 19.98
CA MET A 122 -17.63 -5.16 18.78
C MET A 122 -18.59 -6.35 18.83
N ARG A 123 -18.14 -7.52 19.30
CA ARG A 123 -19.03 -8.67 19.56
C ARG A 123 -20.11 -8.40 20.60
N ARG A 124 -19.83 -7.58 21.61
CA ARG A 124 -20.80 -7.22 22.67
C ARG A 124 -21.77 -6.11 22.24
N ALA A 125 -21.31 -5.20 21.38
CA ALA A 125 -22.09 -4.06 20.92
C ALA A 125 -23.23 -4.44 19.97
N ASP A 126 -23.05 -5.52 19.19
CA ASP A 126 -24.02 -6.09 18.23
C ASP A 126 -24.61 -5.02 17.28
N LEU A 127 -23.74 -4.27 16.63
CA LEU A 127 -24.11 -3.24 15.66
C LEU A 127 -24.35 -3.84 14.27
N ALA A 128 -25.37 -3.34 13.58
CA ALA A 128 -25.58 -3.66 12.18
C ALA A 128 -24.48 -3.04 11.30
N ALA A 129 -23.89 -3.86 10.43
CA ALA A 129 -22.89 -3.45 9.45
C ALA A 129 -23.02 -4.31 8.18
N PRO A 130 -22.68 -3.77 7.00
CA PRO A 130 -22.63 -4.56 5.78
C PRO A 130 -21.56 -5.65 5.88
N HIS A 131 -21.75 -6.75 5.18
CA HIS A 131 -20.74 -7.80 5.10
C HIS A 131 -19.56 -7.35 4.23
N VAL A 132 -18.36 -7.91 4.46
CA VAL A 132 -17.16 -7.63 3.66
C VAL A 132 -17.38 -7.88 2.17
N SER A 133 -18.25 -8.84 1.81
CA SER A 133 -18.64 -9.12 0.42
C SER A 133 -19.26 -7.91 -0.26
N THR A 134 -19.95 -7.02 0.46
CA THR A 134 -20.49 -5.77 -0.12
C THR A 134 -19.38 -4.88 -0.69
N ARG A 135 -18.21 -4.83 -0.06
CA ARG A 135 -17.05 -4.11 -0.62
C ARG A 135 -16.48 -4.78 -1.85
N VAL A 136 -16.46 -6.11 -1.84
CA VAL A 136 -16.03 -6.90 -3.01
C VAL A 136 -16.95 -6.61 -4.19
N ASP A 137 -18.27 -6.60 -3.97
CA ASP A 137 -19.26 -6.28 -5.00
C ASP A 137 -19.09 -4.86 -5.55
N GLN A 138 -18.85 -3.87 -4.68
CA GLN A 138 -18.58 -2.49 -5.11
C GLN A 138 -17.29 -2.40 -5.95
N ALA A 139 -16.24 -3.12 -5.54
CA ALA A 139 -14.98 -3.14 -6.27
C ALA A 139 -15.14 -3.85 -7.63
N LEU A 140 -15.89 -4.95 -7.70
CA LEU A 140 -16.22 -5.62 -8.95
C LEU A 140 -17.03 -4.70 -9.87
N ALA A 141 -18.03 -3.99 -9.35
CA ALA A 141 -18.79 -3.02 -10.13
C ALA A 141 -17.89 -1.91 -10.72
N LEU A 142 -16.94 -1.39 -9.94
CA LEU A 142 -15.97 -0.41 -10.43
C LEU A 142 -15.03 -0.98 -11.50
N VAL A 143 -14.53 -2.20 -11.30
CA VAL A 143 -13.72 -2.93 -12.30
C VAL A 143 -14.52 -3.25 -13.56
N ASP A 144 -15.84 -3.24 -13.51
CA ASP A 144 -16.71 -3.51 -14.66
C ASP A 144 -17.07 -2.23 -15.42
N ASP A 145 -17.00 -1.08 -14.75
CA ASP A 145 -17.23 0.23 -15.33
C ASP A 145 -15.97 0.76 -16.02
N ALA A 146 -15.88 0.53 -17.32
CA ALA A 146 -14.78 1.01 -18.15
C ALA A 146 -14.74 2.53 -18.28
N GLU A 147 -15.87 3.22 -18.09
CA GLU A 147 -15.86 4.67 -18.10
C GLU A 147 -15.19 5.21 -16.84
N ARG A 148 -15.52 4.65 -15.67
CA ARG A 148 -14.89 5.03 -14.38
C ARG A 148 -13.45 4.59 -14.24
N THR A 149 -13.04 3.51 -14.88
CA THR A 149 -11.66 2.99 -14.84
C THR A 149 -10.99 3.00 -16.22
N PRO A 150 -10.91 4.15 -16.92
CA PRO A 150 -10.50 4.19 -18.33
C PRO A 150 -9.02 3.83 -18.53
N ARG A 151 -8.21 3.99 -17.48
CA ARG A 151 -6.76 3.69 -17.46
C ARG A 151 -6.46 2.21 -17.15
N LEU A 152 -7.45 1.44 -16.70
CA LEU A 152 -7.28 0.03 -16.38
C LEU A 152 -7.37 -0.83 -17.67
N THR A 153 -6.24 -1.42 -18.07
CA THR A 153 -6.14 -2.24 -19.28
C THR A 153 -7.05 -3.47 -19.22
N GLY A 154 -7.43 -4.03 -20.37
CA GLY A 154 -8.28 -5.24 -20.42
C GLY A 154 -7.69 -6.43 -19.66
N ALA A 155 -6.38 -6.66 -19.77
CA ALA A 155 -5.69 -7.73 -19.07
C ALA A 155 -5.63 -7.51 -17.55
N ASP A 156 -5.40 -6.27 -17.11
CA ASP A 156 -5.39 -5.91 -15.68
C ASP A 156 -6.80 -5.98 -15.09
N ARG A 157 -7.82 -5.57 -15.84
CA ARG A 157 -9.24 -5.69 -15.49
C ARG A 157 -9.65 -7.14 -15.27
N SER A 158 -9.33 -8.03 -16.23
CA SER A 158 -9.64 -9.46 -16.10
C SER A 158 -8.94 -10.08 -14.88
N PHE A 159 -7.69 -9.71 -14.63
CA PHE A 159 -6.94 -10.21 -13.48
C PHE A 159 -7.53 -9.75 -12.14
N LEU A 160 -7.81 -8.44 -11.97
CA LEU A 160 -8.39 -7.91 -10.74
C LEU A 160 -9.77 -8.50 -10.48
N ARG A 161 -10.62 -8.58 -11.51
CA ARG A 161 -11.96 -9.17 -11.41
C ARG A 161 -11.90 -10.61 -10.91
N ALA A 162 -11.04 -11.44 -11.54
CA ALA A 162 -10.89 -12.84 -11.14
C ALA A 162 -10.36 -12.98 -9.71
N THR A 163 -9.39 -12.15 -9.33
CA THR A 163 -8.79 -12.16 -7.98
C THR A 163 -9.83 -11.77 -6.92
N LEU A 164 -10.55 -10.67 -7.13
CA LEU A 164 -11.59 -10.19 -6.21
C LEU A 164 -12.72 -11.21 -6.05
N ALA A 165 -13.24 -11.75 -7.15
CA ALA A 165 -14.32 -12.74 -7.11
C ALA A 165 -13.89 -14.03 -6.41
N HIS A 166 -12.69 -14.53 -6.72
CA HIS A 166 -12.15 -15.75 -6.12
C HIS A 166 -11.92 -15.61 -4.62
N LEU A 167 -11.15 -14.59 -4.19
CA LEU A 167 -10.83 -14.39 -2.78
C LEU A 167 -12.06 -13.98 -1.97
N GLY A 168 -12.94 -13.15 -2.53
CA GLY A 168 -14.20 -12.79 -1.88
C GLY A 168 -15.06 -14.01 -1.55
N ALA A 169 -15.21 -14.93 -2.51
CA ALA A 169 -15.99 -16.16 -2.31
C ALA A 169 -15.32 -17.21 -1.41
N GLU A 170 -13.98 -17.24 -1.34
CA GLU A 170 -13.25 -18.09 -0.39
C GLU A 170 -13.37 -17.56 1.04
N ILE A 171 -13.13 -16.26 1.24
CA ILE A 171 -13.19 -15.60 2.56
C ILE A 171 -14.61 -15.66 3.13
N ASP A 172 -15.64 -15.40 2.32
CA ASP A 172 -17.05 -15.46 2.73
C ASP A 172 -17.47 -16.83 3.30
N ARG A 173 -16.81 -17.92 2.85
CA ARG A 173 -17.09 -19.28 3.31
C ARG A 173 -16.23 -19.72 4.50
N ARG A 174 -15.28 -18.91 4.96
CA ARG A 174 -14.26 -19.30 5.96
C ARG A 174 -14.38 -18.49 7.25
N GLY A 175 -14.13 -19.18 8.36
CA GLY A 175 -13.91 -18.57 9.68
C GLY A 175 -15.19 -18.05 10.36
N PRO A 176 -15.11 -17.78 11.68
CA PRO A 176 -16.17 -17.11 12.41
C PRO A 176 -16.34 -15.66 11.94
N GLN A 177 -17.58 -15.27 11.64
CA GLN A 177 -17.92 -13.91 11.24
C GLN A 177 -18.25 -13.06 12.48
N GLN A 178 -17.78 -11.81 12.51
CA GLN A 178 -18.14 -10.85 13.55
C GLN A 178 -18.12 -9.42 13.02
N LEU A 179 -18.56 -8.46 13.83
CA LEU A 179 -18.37 -7.04 13.57
C LEU A 179 -16.88 -6.67 13.66
N LEU A 180 -16.41 -5.95 12.66
CA LEU A 180 -15.03 -5.51 12.46
C LEU A 180 -14.95 -3.99 12.35
N HIS A 181 -13.75 -3.44 12.57
CA HIS A 181 -13.44 -2.06 12.24
C HIS A 181 -13.43 -1.84 10.73
N GLY A 182 -12.95 -2.83 9.98
CA GLY A 182 -12.90 -2.88 8.53
C GLY A 182 -11.62 -2.32 7.93
N GLU A 183 -10.97 -1.32 8.55
CA GLU A 183 -9.68 -0.75 8.09
C GLU A 183 -8.80 -0.26 9.27
N PRO A 184 -8.46 -1.12 10.25
CA PRO A 184 -7.56 -0.74 11.34
C PRO A 184 -6.10 -0.78 10.85
N HIS A 185 -5.72 0.19 10.01
CA HIS A 185 -4.33 0.43 9.62
C HIS A 185 -3.66 1.40 10.60
N PRO A 186 -2.31 1.52 10.64
CA PRO A 186 -1.62 2.38 11.62
C PRO A 186 -2.10 3.84 11.66
N GLY A 187 -2.50 4.40 10.52
CA GLY A 187 -3.10 5.74 10.45
C GLY A 187 -4.42 5.92 11.22
N ASN A 188 -5.13 4.82 11.53
CA ASN A 188 -6.39 4.82 12.29
C ASN A 188 -6.19 4.37 13.75
N VAL A 189 -4.96 4.34 14.24
CA VAL A 189 -4.65 3.97 15.63
C VAL A 189 -3.78 5.04 16.27
N LEU A 190 -4.32 5.69 17.30
CA LEU A 190 -3.63 6.69 18.08
C LEU A 190 -2.98 6.05 19.30
N ASP A 191 -1.69 6.26 19.48
CA ASP A 191 -0.98 5.86 20.70
C ASP A 191 -1.14 6.96 21.77
N THR A 192 -2.04 6.73 22.72
CA THR A 192 -2.35 7.68 23.80
C THR A 192 -1.77 7.21 25.14
N PRO A 193 -1.66 8.10 26.15
CA PRO A 193 -1.20 7.73 27.49
C PRO A 193 -2.03 6.61 28.15
N GLU A 194 -3.31 6.50 27.81
CA GLU A 194 -4.25 5.49 28.29
C GLU A 194 -4.18 4.17 27.49
N GLY A 195 -3.37 4.14 26.43
CA GLY A 195 -3.20 3.02 25.53
C GLY A 195 -3.67 3.33 24.10
N PRO A 196 -3.58 2.35 23.19
CA PRO A 196 -3.97 2.57 21.81
C PRO A 196 -5.49 2.75 21.67
N LEU A 197 -5.91 3.78 20.94
CA LEU A 197 -7.31 4.07 20.61
C LEU A 197 -7.52 4.09 19.10
N PHE A 198 -8.60 3.46 18.65
CA PHE A 198 -9.02 3.45 17.25
C PHE A 198 -9.85 4.68 16.89
N ILE A 199 -9.73 5.12 15.65
CA ILE A 199 -10.54 6.19 15.03
C ILE A 199 -11.14 5.68 13.72
N ASP A 200 -12.06 6.45 13.15
CA ASP A 200 -12.64 6.19 11.83
C ASP A 200 -13.49 4.91 11.73
N LEU A 201 -14.76 5.02 12.12
CA LEU A 201 -15.72 3.89 12.11
C LEU A 201 -16.62 3.91 10.86
N GLU A 202 -16.25 4.66 9.83
CA GLU A 202 -16.97 4.71 8.55
C GLU A 202 -16.95 3.33 7.87
N THR A 203 -15.87 2.59 8.08
CA THR A 203 -15.55 1.35 7.38
C THR A 203 -15.97 0.09 8.13
N CYS A 204 -16.74 0.17 9.22
CA CYS A 204 -17.18 -1.03 9.93
C CYS A 204 -17.97 -1.97 9.01
N CYS A 205 -17.61 -3.25 9.05
CA CYS A 205 -18.23 -4.32 8.29
C CYS A 205 -18.35 -5.58 9.16
N THR A 206 -19.02 -6.61 8.65
CA THR A 206 -18.93 -7.96 9.22
C THR A 206 -18.00 -8.84 8.36
N GLY A 207 -17.20 -9.67 9.02
CA GLY A 207 -16.18 -10.49 8.37
C GLY A 207 -15.37 -11.34 9.37
N PRO A 208 -14.37 -12.08 8.89
CA PRO A 208 -13.38 -12.73 9.76
C PRO A 208 -12.35 -11.71 10.30
N VAL A 209 -11.82 -11.92 11.52
CA VAL A 209 -10.87 -10.99 12.16
C VAL A 209 -9.57 -10.81 11.37
N GLU A 210 -9.24 -11.80 10.56
CA GLU A 210 -8.15 -11.80 9.60
C GLU A 210 -8.27 -10.64 8.60
N PHE A 211 -9.48 -10.18 8.29
CA PHE A 211 -9.71 -9.02 7.42
C PHE A 211 -9.24 -7.71 8.07
N ASP A 212 -9.45 -7.54 9.38
CA ASP A 212 -8.92 -6.40 10.12
C ASP A 212 -7.39 -6.51 10.29
N LEU A 213 -6.89 -7.70 10.64
CA LEU A 213 -5.45 -7.97 10.75
C LEU A 213 -4.71 -7.80 9.42
N ALA A 214 -5.38 -7.91 8.28
CA ALA A 214 -4.81 -7.66 6.97
C ALA A 214 -4.45 -6.18 6.73
N HIS A 215 -5.05 -5.25 7.48
CA HIS A 215 -4.71 -3.81 7.46
C HIS A 215 -3.59 -3.45 8.44
N ALA A 216 -3.32 -4.30 9.43
CA ALA A 216 -2.29 -4.09 10.43
C ALA A 216 -0.88 -4.50 9.93
N PRO A 217 0.20 -3.93 10.50
CA PRO A 217 1.56 -4.38 10.20
C PRO A 217 1.75 -5.88 10.41
N ALA A 218 2.59 -6.51 9.59
CA ALA A 218 2.71 -7.97 9.56
C ALA A 218 3.06 -8.60 10.93
N ALA A 219 3.88 -7.89 11.73
CA ALA A 219 4.30 -8.31 13.05
C ALA A 219 3.16 -8.36 14.09
N VAL A 220 2.06 -7.60 13.89
CA VAL A 220 0.91 -7.58 14.81
C VAL A 220 0.24 -8.95 14.89
N ALA A 221 0.10 -9.62 13.74
CA ALA A 221 -0.55 -10.93 13.66
C ALA A 221 0.12 -12.00 14.52
N ALA A 222 1.43 -11.91 14.77
CA ALA A 222 2.15 -12.86 15.63
C ALA A 222 1.75 -12.78 17.12
N HIS A 223 1.12 -11.67 17.53
CA HIS A 223 0.67 -11.43 18.90
C HIS A 223 -0.85 -11.54 19.06
N TYR A 224 -1.59 -11.69 17.97
CA TYR A 224 -3.04 -11.77 18.00
C TYR A 224 -3.51 -13.22 18.24
N PRO A 225 -4.45 -13.48 19.16
CA PRO A 225 -4.88 -14.85 19.47
C PRO A 225 -5.74 -15.46 18.36
N GLU A 226 -5.59 -16.77 18.14
CA GLU A 226 -6.51 -17.60 17.34
C GLU A 226 -6.75 -17.09 15.90
N ILE A 227 -5.68 -17.03 15.10
CA ILE A 227 -5.76 -16.68 13.67
C ILE A 227 -5.60 -17.90 12.77
N ASP A 228 -6.31 -17.92 11.64
CA ASP A 228 -6.03 -18.82 10.52
C ASP A 228 -4.99 -18.14 9.60
N PRO A 229 -3.73 -18.64 9.54
CA PRO A 229 -2.67 -17.99 8.76
C PRO A 229 -2.97 -17.94 7.26
N ASP A 230 -3.65 -18.95 6.72
CA ASP A 230 -3.98 -19.02 5.30
C ASP A 230 -5.13 -18.05 4.99
N LEU A 231 -6.10 -17.91 5.90
CA LEU A 231 -7.16 -16.90 5.77
C LEU A 231 -6.60 -15.48 5.88
N LEU A 232 -5.64 -15.25 6.78
CA LEU A 232 -4.96 -13.96 6.89
C LEU A 232 -4.16 -13.61 5.63
N GLU A 233 -3.50 -14.60 5.02
CA GLU A 233 -2.86 -14.41 3.72
C GLU A 233 -3.89 -14.00 2.66
N ASP A 234 -5.01 -14.73 2.55
CA ASP A 234 -6.10 -14.42 1.62
C ASP A 234 -6.66 -13.01 1.85
N CYS A 235 -6.91 -12.64 3.10
CA CYS A 235 -7.38 -11.31 3.47
C CYS A 235 -6.38 -10.22 3.10
N ARG A 236 -5.08 -10.43 3.29
CA ARG A 236 -4.04 -9.47 2.87
C ARG A 236 -3.99 -9.25 1.36
N ILE A 237 -4.23 -10.31 0.59
CA ILE A 237 -4.32 -10.19 -0.87
C ILE A 237 -5.60 -9.45 -1.25
N LEU A 238 -6.73 -9.80 -0.62
CA LEU A 238 -8.02 -9.16 -0.91
C LEU A 238 -8.01 -7.66 -0.58
N THR A 239 -7.58 -7.25 0.62
CA THR A 239 -7.56 -5.84 1.03
C THR A 239 -6.69 -5.01 0.10
N ARG A 240 -5.55 -5.57 -0.33
CA ARG A 240 -4.68 -4.94 -1.33
C ARG A 240 -5.32 -4.86 -2.71
N ALA A 241 -6.05 -5.89 -3.13
CA ALA A 241 -6.79 -5.87 -4.39
C ALA A 241 -7.93 -4.83 -4.37
N LEU A 242 -8.67 -4.73 -3.25
CA LEU A 242 -9.68 -3.68 -3.04
C LEU A 242 -9.06 -2.28 -3.14
N ALA A 243 -7.98 -2.03 -2.38
CA ALA A 243 -7.28 -0.75 -2.42
C ALA A 243 -6.75 -0.42 -3.83
N THR A 244 -6.21 -1.42 -4.54
CA THR A 244 -5.75 -1.28 -5.93
C THR A 244 -6.90 -0.85 -6.85
N THR A 245 -8.06 -1.47 -6.72
CA THR A 245 -9.25 -1.15 -7.53
C THR A 245 -9.68 0.30 -7.35
N TRP A 246 -9.71 0.82 -6.12
CA TRP A 246 -10.08 2.22 -5.87
C TRP A 246 -9.13 3.22 -6.52
N ARG A 247 -7.83 2.90 -6.60
CA ARG A 247 -6.83 3.75 -7.27
C ARG A 247 -6.99 3.83 -8.79
N TRP A 248 -7.75 2.91 -9.39
CA TRP A 248 -8.07 2.95 -10.83
C TRP A 248 -9.27 3.82 -11.17
N ASP A 249 -10.03 4.27 -10.17
CA ASP A 249 -11.13 5.19 -10.38
C ASP A 249 -10.63 6.55 -10.89
N ARG A 250 -11.27 7.10 -11.91
CA ARG A 250 -10.96 8.44 -12.42
C ARG A 250 -11.35 9.55 -11.45
N GLU A 251 -12.23 9.25 -10.49
CA GLU A 251 -12.63 10.17 -9.42
C GLU A 251 -11.73 10.07 -8.17
N ASP A 252 -10.77 9.12 -8.14
CA ASP A 252 -9.80 9.03 -7.06
C ASP A 252 -8.91 10.28 -7.03
N THR A 253 -8.83 10.91 -5.86
CA THR A 253 -8.06 12.15 -5.66
C THR A 253 -6.80 11.92 -4.83
N LEU A 254 -6.47 10.66 -4.52
CA LEU A 254 -5.27 10.34 -3.77
C LEU A 254 -4.03 10.75 -4.59
N PRO A 255 -3.09 11.51 -4.00
CA PRO A 255 -1.83 11.84 -4.66
C PRO A 255 -1.14 10.56 -5.15
N ASP A 256 -0.62 10.61 -6.38
CA ASP A 256 0.05 9.50 -7.05
C ASP A 256 -0.80 8.23 -7.18
N GLY A 257 -2.13 8.37 -7.16
CA GLY A 257 -3.08 7.25 -7.19
C GLY A 257 -2.80 6.25 -8.30
N GLU A 258 -2.50 6.70 -9.52
CA GLU A 258 -2.16 5.81 -10.63
C GLU A 258 -0.85 5.03 -10.42
N LEU A 259 0.20 5.68 -9.92
CA LEU A 259 1.46 5.02 -9.60
C LEU A 259 1.26 3.98 -8.49
N LEU A 260 0.43 4.30 -7.49
CA LEU A 260 0.02 3.38 -6.44
C LEU A 260 -0.78 2.20 -7.02
N ALA A 261 -1.71 2.45 -7.95
CA ALA A 261 -2.52 1.43 -8.60
C ALA A 261 -1.65 0.41 -9.35
N ILE A 262 -0.68 0.90 -10.15
CA ILE A 262 0.26 0.04 -10.88
C ILE A 262 1.08 -0.79 -9.89
N GLY A 263 1.63 -0.15 -8.85
CA GLY A 263 2.48 -0.81 -7.87
C GLY A 263 1.77 -1.88 -7.05
N TRP A 264 0.60 -1.56 -6.49
CA TRP A 264 -0.19 -2.52 -5.73
C TRP A 264 -0.74 -3.63 -6.62
N LEU A 265 -1.08 -3.36 -7.89
CA LEU A 265 -1.47 -4.40 -8.83
C LEU A 265 -0.35 -5.43 -9.04
N GLN A 266 0.90 -4.99 -9.22
CA GLN A 266 2.03 -5.91 -9.33
C GLN A 266 2.22 -6.72 -8.04
N GLN A 267 1.99 -6.10 -6.90
CA GLN A 267 2.06 -6.77 -5.61
C GLN A 267 0.96 -7.82 -5.43
N VAL A 268 -0.27 -7.54 -5.86
CA VAL A 268 -1.38 -8.53 -5.86
C VAL A 268 -1.05 -9.71 -6.78
N ARG A 269 -0.51 -9.45 -7.98
CA ARG A 269 -0.07 -10.50 -8.92
C ARG A 269 0.98 -11.40 -8.28
N ALA A 270 2.00 -10.79 -7.68
CA ALA A 270 3.05 -11.49 -6.98
C ALA A 270 2.46 -12.38 -5.87
N LEU A 271 1.62 -11.81 -5.00
CA LEU A 271 1.06 -12.53 -3.87
C LEU A 271 0.17 -13.69 -4.31
N MET A 272 -0.67 -13.48 -5.32
CA MET A 272 -1.50 -14.55 -5.89
C MET A 272 -0.66 -15.68 -6.50
N ALA A 273 0.50 -15.38 -7.09
CA ALA A 273 1.39 -16.39 -7.65
C ALA A 273 2.10 -17.23 -6.57
N HIS A 274 2.32 -16.65 -5.38
CA HIS A 274 2.99 -17.32 -4.26
C HIS A 274 2.04 -17.89 -3.21
N ARG A 275 0.74 -17.60 -3.33
CA ARG A 275 -0.30 -18.09 -2.43
C ARG A 275 -0.22 -19.61 -2.25
N GLY A 276 -0.13 -20.08 -1.00
CA GLY A 276 -0.07 -21.50 -0.66
C GLY A 276 1.28 -22.17 -0.95
N THR A 277 2.33 -21.42 -1.28
CA THR A 277 3.70 -21.95 -1.41
C THR A 277 4.45 -21.92 -0.08
N ALA A 278 5.36 -22.88 0.14
CA ALA A 278 6.16 -22.91 1.36
C ALA A 278 7.10 -21.70 1.42
N ARG A 279 7.16 -21.01 2.58
CA ARG A 279 8.05 -19.88 2.79
C ARG A 279 9.51 -20.33 2.77
N VAL A 280 10.22 -19.97 1.71
CA VAL A 280 11.68 -20.10 1.58
C VAL A 280 12.31 -18.73 1.85
N GLN A 281 13.56 -18.70 2.28
CA GLN A 281 14.30 -17.44 2.40
C GLN A 281 14.29 -16.70 1.04
N PRO A 282 13.77 -15.47 0.97
CA PRO A 282 13.67 -14.73 -0.28
C PRO A 282 15.04 -14.28 -0.77
N THR A 283 15.16 -14.09 -2.08
CA THR A 283 16.35 -13.51 -2.70
C THR A 283 16.01 -12.22 -3.42
N LEU A 284 16.73 -11.14 -3.11
CA LEU A 284 16.82 -9.96 -3.97
C LEU A 284 17.89 -10.23 -5.04
N THR A 285 17.53 -10.14 -6.32
CA THR A 285 18.50 -10.14 -7.43
C THR A 285 18.58 -8.75 -8.05
N ILE A 286 19.76 -8.14 -7.98
CA ILE A 286 20.02 -6.82 -8.55
C ILE A 286 20.65 -7.01 -9.93
N LEU A 287 20.04 -6.43 -10.97
CA LEU A 287 20.60 -6.43 -12.32
C LEU A 287 21.35 -5.11 -12.58
N CYS A 288 22.64 -5.24 -12.86
CA CYS A 288 23.52 -4.12 -13.16
C CYS A 288 23.98 -4.20 -14.61
N GLY A 289 23.79 -3.12 -15.38
CA GLY A 289 24.24 -3.08 -16.77
C GLY A 289 23.60 -1.96 -17.59
N LEU A 290 24.27 -1.56 -18.67
CA LEU A 290 23.81 -0.50 -19.58
C LEU A 290 22.52 -0.90 -20.33
N PRO A 291 21.76 0.04 -20.91
CA PRO A 291 20.68 -0.28 -21.84
C PRO A 291 21.20 -1.20 -22.97
N GLY A 292 20.42 -2.21 -23.37
CA GLY A 292 20.86 -3.20 -24.36
C GLY A 292 21.75 -4.36 -23.84
N SER A 293 22.23 -4.32 -22.60
CA SER A 293 23.11 -5.38 -22.05
C SER A 293 22.44 -6.75 -21.85
N GLY A 294 21.11 -6.82 -21.95
CA GLY A 294 20.34 -8.07 -21.78
C GLY A 294 19.72 -8.27 -20.40
N LYS A 295 19.61 -7.21 -19.58
CA LYS A 295 18.98 -7.25 -18.25
C LYS A 295 17.58 -7.86 -18.29
N THR A 296 16.74 -7.42 -19.23
CA THR A 296 15.36 -7.89 -19.39
C THR A 296 15.31 -9.40 -19.56
N THR A 297 16.09 -9.94 -20.49
CA THR A 297 16.22 -11.38 -20.72
C THR A 297 16.75 -12.13 -19.49
N ALA A 298 17.69 -11.54 -18.74
CA ALA A 298 18.20 -12.16 -17.52
C ALA A 298 17.14 -12.19 -16.42
N ALA A 299 16.37 -11.11 -16.26
CA ALA A 299 15.24 -11.06 -15.32
C ALA A 299 14.22 -12.14 -15.66
N ASP A 300 13.79 -12.23 -16.91
CA ASP A 300 12.78 -13.19 -17.36
C ASP A 300 13.18 -14.64 -17.03
N ARG A 301 14.44 -15.00 -17.27
CA ARG A 301 14.97 -16.33 -16.88
C ARG A 301 14.97 -16.58 -15.38
N ILE A 302 15.23 -15.55 -14.57
CA ILE A 302 15.20 -15.67 -13.10
C ILE A 302 13.76 -15.86 -12.64
N ILE A 303 12.83 -15.07 -13.18
CA ILE A 303 11.40 -15.14 -12.88
C ILE A 303 10.86 -16.53 -13.23
N GLU A 304 11.15 -17.05 -14.43
CA GLU A 304 10.76 -18.40 -14.84
C GLU A 304 11.31 -19.50 -13.90
N ALA A 305 12.55 -19.35 -13.44
CA ALA A 305 13.20 -20.35 -12.60
C ALA A 305 12.78 -20.30 -11.12
N THR A 306 12.37 -19.13 -10.61
CA THR A 306 12.22 -18.89 -9.17
C THR A 306 10.84 -18.40 -8.75
N GLY A 307 10.01 -17.97 -9.71
CA GLY A 307 8.77 -17.24 -9.44
C GLY A 307 8.97 -15.81 -8.95
N ALA A 308 10.21 -15.28 -8.94
CA ALA A 308 10.49 -13.94 -8.40
C ALA A 308 9.68 -12.84 -9.09
N SER A 309 9.37 -11.78 -8.34
CA SER A 309 8.66 -10.62 -8.85
C SER A 309 9.62 -9.59 -9.44
N ARG A 310 9.30 -9.07 -10.63
CA ARG A 310 10.14 -8.12 -11.37
C ARG A 310 9.75 -6.67 -11.09
N LEU A 311 10.74 -5.86 -10.74
CA LEU A 311 10.65 -4.42 -10.57
C LEU A 311 11.42 -3.73 -11.71
N SER A 312 10.69 -3.19 -12.68
CA SER A 312 11.23 -2.63 -13.91
C SER A 312 10.73 -1.20 -14.06
N ALA A 313 11.61 -0.21 -13.85
CA ALA A 313 11.22 1.21 -13.96
C ALA A 313 10.68 1.52 -15.37
N ASP A 314 11.32 0.97 -16.40
CA ASP A 314 10.90 1.13 -17.80
C ASP A 314 9.49 0.59 -18.09
N ASP A 315 9.06 -0.49 -17.43
CA ASP A 315 7.71 -1.06 -17.64
C ASP A 315 6.64 -0.12 -17.06
N TRP A 316 6.92 0.46 -15.89
CA TRP A 316 5.98 1.37 -15.24
C TRP A 316 5.89 2.70 -15.96
N MET A 317 7.02 3.26 -16.42
CA MET A 317 6.99 4.47 -17.25
C MET A 317 6.19 4.25 -18.53
N ALA A 318 6.36 3.11 -19.20
CA ALA A 318 5.60 2.77 -20.40
C ALA A 318 4.09 2.66 -20.11
N ARG A 319 3.70 2.02 -18.99
CA ARG A 319 2.29 1.94 -18.54
C ARG A 319 1.69 3.32 -18.22
N LEU A 320 2.51 4.23 -17.69
CA LEU A 320 2.14 5.62 -17.43
C LEU A 320 2.13 6.50 -18.69
N GLY A 321 2.39 5.93 -19.88
CA GLY A 321 2.49 6.70 -21.13
C GLY A 321 3.56 7.77 -21.09
N SER A 322 4.56 7.61 -20.22
CA SER A 322 5.57 8.62 -19.93
C SER A 322 6.86 8.40 -20.72
N SER A 323 7.59 9.49 -20.95
CA SER A 323 8.87 9.43 -21.64
C SER A 323 9.90 8.63 -20.82
N PRO A 324 10.71 7.76 -21.45
CA PRO A 324 11.77 7.05 -20.73
C PRO A 324 12.88 7.97 -20.20
N TRP A 325 12.87 9.24 -20.62
CA TRP A 325 13.80 10.31 -20.28
C TRP A 325 13.36 11.18 -19.08
N ASP A 326 12.19 10.92 -18.51
CA ASP A 326 11.73 11.64 -17.32
C ASP A 326 12.44 11.10 -16.07
N GLU A 327 13.60 11.68 -15.75
CA GLU A 327 14.41 11.31 -14.59
C GLU A 327 13.66 11.50 -13.27
N GLY A 328 12.86 12.57 -13.14
CA GLY A 328 12.11 12.86 -11.92
C GLY A 328 11.00 11.85 -11.67
N LEU A 329 10.29 11.42 -12.72
CA LEU A 329 9.32 10.34 -12.61
C LEU A 329 10.00 8.99 -12.37
N ARG A 330 11.11 8.71 -13.05
CA ARG A 330 11.89 7.48 -12.86
C ARG A 330 12.31 7.32 -11.40
N ASP A 331 12.87 8.35 -10.78
CA ASP A 331 13.30 8.31 -9.38
C ASP A 331 12.13 7.97 -8.44
N ARG A 332 10.96 8.56 -8.68
CA ARG A 332 9.73 8.27 -7.92
C ARG A 332 9.25 6.85 -8.13
N ILE A 333 9.32 6.34 -9.36
CA ILE A 333 8.99 4.95 -9.70
C ILE A 333 9.93 3.99 -8.98
N GLU A 334 11.25 4.20 -9.06
CA GLU A 334 12.25 3.33 -8.43
C GLU A 334 12.11 3.34 -6.91
N GLN A 335 11.88 4.52 -6.32
CA GLN A 335 11.56 4.62 -4.89
C GLN A 335 10.31 3.81 -4.52
N ARG A 336 9.23 3.90 -5.32
CA ARG A 336 7.98 3.18 -5.04
C ARG A 336 8.13 1.68 -5.27
N GLN A 337 8.80 1.28 -6.35
CA GLN A 337 9.15 -0.11 -6.62
C GLN A 337 9.96 -0.70 -5.48
N TRP A 338 10.90 0.06 -4.92
CA TRP A 338 11.70 -0.41 -3.81
C TRP A 338 10.89 -0.63 -2.52
N GLN A 339 9.93 0.25 -2.21
CA GLN A 339 9.00 0.03 -1.10
C GLN A 339 8.22 -1.28 -1.28
N ILE A 340 7.70 -1.53 -2.49
CA ILE A 340 7.01 -2.79 -2.82
C ILE A 340 7.95 -3.98 -2.74
N GLY A 341 9.18 -3.85 -3.24
CA GLY A 341 10.21 -4.89 -3.15
C GLY A 341 10.49 -5.30 -1.72
N GLN A 342 10.63 -4.33 -0.81
CA GLN A 342 10.81 -4.60 0.62
C GLN A 342 9.62 -5.33 1.24
N GLU A 343 8.39 -4.92 0.92
CA GLU A 343 7.19 -5.61 1.41
C GLU A 343 7.11 -7.06 0.90
N LEU A 344 7.44 -7.29 -0.37
CA LEU A 344 7.47 -8.63 -0.97
C LEU A 344 8.56 -9.50 -0.34
N LEU A 345 9.76 -8.95 -0.14
CA LEU A 345 10.86 -9.65 0.56
C LEU A 345 10.46 -9.99 2.00
N ALA A 346 9.86 -9.06 2.74
CA ALA A 346 9.39 -9.31 4.10
C ALA A 346 8.31 -10.42 4.18
N GLN A 347 7.57 -10.64 3.08
CA GLN A 347 6.57 -11.70 2.94
C GLN A 347 7.17 -13.02 2.44
N GLY A 348 8.49 -13.10 2.23
CA GLY A 348 9.20 -14.31 1.82
C GLY A 348 9.27 -14.51 0.31
N MET A 349 8.96 -13.48 -0.48
CA MET A 349 8.95 -13.56 -1.94
C MET A 349 10.24 -13.00 -2.53
N SER A 350 10.79 -13.68 -3.54
CA SER A 350 12.00 -13.20 -4.21
C SER A 350 11.68 -12.06 -5.17
N VAL A 351 12.63 -11.14 -5.34
CA VAL A 351 12.46 -9.91 -6.13
C VAL A 351 13.63 -9.73 -7.08
N VAL A 352 13.37 -9.29 -8.31
CA VAL A 352 14.38 -8.88 -9.29
C VAL A 352 14.28 -7.37 -9.51
N VAL A 353 15.35 -6.64 -9.24
CA VAL A 353 15.47 -5.20 -9.52
C VAL A 353 16.16 -5.00 -10.87
N GLU A 354 15.42 -4.44 -11.83
CA GLU A 354 15.88 -4.13 -13.19
C GLU A 354 15.83 -2.62 -13.47
N TRP A 355 16.63 -1.86 -12.73
CA TRP A 355 16.77 -0.40 -12.94
C TRP A 355 18.03 -0.05 -13.74
N GLY A 356 18.99 -0.99 -13.83
CA GLY A 356 20.32 -0.75 -14.38
C GLY A 356 21.39 -0.54 -13.32
N THR A 357 21.03 0.03 -12.16
CA THR A 357 21.83 0.14 -10.92
C THR A 357 23.33 0.44 -11.13
N TRP A 358 23.64 1.55 -11.80
CA TRP A 358 25.01 1.85 -12.26
C TRP A 358 25.96 2.23 -11.12
N GLY A 359 25.45 2.85 -10.05
CA GLY A 359 26.26 3.31 -8.93
C GLY A 359 26.50 2.22 -7.87
N ARG A 360 27.72 2.13 -7.33
CA ARG A 360 28.02 1.22 -6.22
C ARG A 360 27.22 1.55 -4.95
N ALA A 361 27.04 2.84 -4.64
CA ALA A 361 26.29 3.27 -3.46
C ALA A 361 24.82 2.83 -3.51
N GLU A 362 24.20 2.86 -4.69
CA GLU A 362 22.85 2.39 -4.93
C GLU A 362 22.74 0.88 -4.70
N ARG A 363 23.66 0.08 -5.27
CA ARG A 363 23.70 -1.38 -5.07
C ARG A 363 23.98 -1.77 -3.61
N GLU A 364 24.82 -1.01 -2.92
CA GLU A 364 25.12 -1.19 -1.50
C GLU A 364 23.87 -0.96 -0.65
N ARG A 365 23.16 0.14 -0.90
CA ARG A 365 21.89 0.47 -0.23
C ARG A 365 20.89 -0.67 -0.35
N LEU A 366 20.63 -1.13 -1.57
CA LEU A 366 19.72 -2.24 -1.84
C LEU A 366 20.14 -3.52 -1.11
N ARG A 367 21.45 -3.83 -1.10
CA ARG A 367 21.98 -5.01 -0.41
C ARG A 367 21.78 -4.95 1.11
N VAL A 368 22.08 -3.81 1.73
CA VAL A 368 21.95 -3.64 3.18
C VAL A 368 20.49 -3.71 3.60
N GLU A 369 19.62 -2.96 2.91
CA GLU A 369 18.19 -2.91 3.23
C GLU A 369 17.51 -4.27 3.03
N ALA A 370 17.81 -5.01 1.96
CA ALA A 370 17.27 -6.36 1.75
C ALA A 370 17.75 -7.37 2.80
N ARG A 371 19.03 -7.30 3.22
CA ARG A 371 19.56 -8.18 4.27
C ARG A 371 18.92 -7.93 5.63
N ALA A 372 18.56 -6.68 5.94
CA ALA A 372 17.82 -6.35 7.15
C ALA A 372 16.45 -7.03 7.22
N LEU A 373 15.85 -7.35 6.06
CA LEU A 373 14.62 -8.13 5.92
C LEU A 373 14.85 -9.65 5.94
N GLY A 374 16.09 -10.11 6.16
CA GLY A 374 16.47 -11.52 6.16
C GLY A 374 16.62 -12.14 4.77
N ALA A 375 16.63 -11.33 3.70
CA ALA A 375 16.79 -11.83 2.34
C ALA A 375 18.25 -12.13 1.98
N ARG A 376 18.45 -13.12 1.10
CA ARG A 376 19.68 -13.28 0.32
C ARG A 376 19.76 -12.16 -0.72
N VAL A 377 20.97 -11.77 -1.12
CA VAL A 377 21.16 -10.72 -2.13
C VAL A 377 22.18 -11.14 -3.16
N ALA A 378 21.75 -11.32 -4.41
CA ALA A 378 22.60 -11.61 -5.55
C ALA A 378 22.75 -10.38 -6.45
N LEU A 379 23.96 -10.17 -6.99
CA LEU A 379 24.25 -9.15 -8.00
C LEU A 379 24.61 -9.82 -9.31
N ARG A 380 23.89 -9.47 -10.39
CA ARG A 380 24.20 -9.94 -11.75
C ARG A 380 24.60 -8.76 -12.62
N PHE A 381 25.90 -8.68 -12.90
CA PHE A 381 26.46 -7.71 -13.84
C PHE A 381 26.38 -8.25 -15.27
N LEU A 382 25.82 -7.45 -16.18
CA LEU A 382 25.74 -7.75 -17.60
C LEU A 382 26.44 -6.64 -18.39
N ASP A 383 27.46 -7.02 -19.16
CA ASP A 383 28.22 -6.14 -20.02
C ASP A 383 28.22 -6.66 -21.46
N ALA A 384 28.29 -5.73 -22.41
CA ALA A 384 28.46 -5.98 -23.83
C ALA A 384 29.18 -4.77 -24.45
N ASP A 385 29.82 -4.95 -25.59
CA ASP A 385 30.48 -3.84 -26.29
C ASP A 385 29.47 -2.80 -26.80
N ASP A 386 29.93 -1.55 -26.97
CA ASP A 386 29.08 -0.41 -27.33
C ASP A 386 28.34 -0.60 -28.66
N ASP A 387 28.95 -1.32 -29.62
CA ASP A 387 28.35 -1.59 -30.92
C ASP A 387 27.17 -2.56 -30.81
N GLU A 388 27.33 -3.61 -30.01
CA GLU A 388 26.29 -4.57 -29.72
C GLU A 388 25.15 -3.95 -28.88
N LEU A 389 25.47 -3.11 -27.89
CA LEU A 389 24.47 -2.37 -27.13
C LEU A 389 23.61 -1.50 -28.06
N LEU A 390 24.25 -0.71 -28.92
CA LEU A 390 23.57 0.16 -29.87
C LEU A 390 22.70 -0.64 -30.83
N ARG A 391 23.23 -1.72 -31.42
CA ARG A 391 22.50 -2.61 -32.33
C ARG A 391 21.22 -3.15 -31.67
N ARG A 392 21.31 -3.61 -30.41
CA ARG A 392 20.17 -4.14 -29.66
C ARG A 392 19.14 -3.06 -29.33
N ILE A 393 19.58 -1.89 -28.87
CA ILE A 393 18.69 -0.78 -28.55
C ILE A 393 17.95 -0.30 -29.81
N THR A 394 18.67 -0.06 -30.91
CA THR A 394 18.07 0.36 -32.18
C THR A 394 17.09 -0.68 -32.71
N SER A 395 17.40 -1.97 -32.60
CA SER A 395 16.47 -3.03 -33.00
C SER A 395 15.22 -3.10 -32.13
N ARG A 396 15.28 -2.68 -30.86
CA ARG A 396 14.14 -2.64 -29.94
C ARG A 396 13.24 -1.45 -30.22
N GLY A 397 13.82 -0.28 -30.50
CA GLY A 397 13.09 0.93 -30.88
C GLY A 397 12.11 1.43 -29.82
N ALA A 398 12.42 1.25 -28.52
CA ALA A 398 11.54 1.64 -27.42
C ALA A 398 11.76 3.11 -26.99
N GLU A 399 12.92 3.68 -27.30
CA GLU A 399 13.32 5.02 -26.90
C GLU A 399 13.04 6.05 -28.02
N ASP A 400 12.36 7.14 -27.66
CA ASP A 400 12.15 8.31 -28.52
C ASP A 400 12.53 9.59 -27.77
N PRO A 401 13.57 10.35 -28.21
CA PRO A 401 14.48 10.03 -29.32
C PRO A 401 15.33 8.77 -29.04
N PRO A 402 15.87 8.09 -30.08
CA PRO A 402 16.72 6.92 -29.89
C PRO A 402 18.04 7.23 -29.15
N ILE A 403 18.51 6.29 -28.32
CA ILE A 403 19.83 6.38 -27.68
C ILE A 403 20.93 6.46 -28.75
N THR A 404 21.83 7.43 -28.61
CA THR A 404 22.97 7.64 -29.51
C THR A 404 24.24 6.95 -29.01
N ARG A 405 25.22 6.77 -29.92
CA ARG A 405 26.54 6.23 -29.55
C ARG A 405 27.27 7.10 -28.52
N GLU A 406 27.10 8.42 -28.60
CA GLU A 406 27.69 9.35 -27.64
C GLU A 406 27.08 9.16 -26.24
N GLN A 407 25.75 8.99 -26.17
CA GLN A 407 25.08 8.67 -24.91
C GLN A 407 25.57 7.34 -24.32
N ILE A 408 25.75 6.28 -25.12
CA ILE A 408 26.31 5.00 -24.63
C ILE A 408 27.70 5.20 -24.00
N ARG A 409 28.57 5.98 -24.64
CA ARG A 409 29.90 6.28 -24.10
C ARG A 409 29.80 7.06 -22.79
N SER A 410 28.92 8.05 -22.71
CA SER A 410 28.66 8.80 -21.49
C SER A 410 28.12 7.90 -20.37
N TYR A 411 27.20 6.99 -20.67
CA TYR A 411 26.67 6.02 -19.71
C TYR A 411 27.76 5.06 -19.22
N ARG A 412 28.63 4.57 -20.11
CA ARG A 412 29.75 3.72 -19.72
C ARG A 412 30.72 4.45 -18.79
N ALA A 413 30.94 5.75 -18.99
CA ALA A 413 31.78 6.55 -18.10
C ALA A 413 31.16 6.75 -16.70
N LEU A 414 29.82 6.75 -16.61
CA LEU A 414 29.09 6.83 -15.34
C LEU A 414 28.95 5.47 -14.64
N LEU A 415 29.02 4.36 -15.38
CA LEU A 415 28.90 3.01 -14.87
C LEU A 415 30.08 2.63 -13.97
N GLN A 416 29.80 2.42 -12.69
CA GLN A 416 30.75 1.86 -11.74
C GLN A 416 30.66 0.33 -11.77
N ALA A 417 31.35 -0.28 -12.75
CA ALA A 417 31.37 -1.74 -12.91
C ALA A 417 31.78 -2.45 -11.60
N PRO A 418 31.04 -3.48 -11.14
CA PRO A 418 31.34 -4.17 -9.88
C PRO A 418 32.73 -4.79 -9.90
N THR A 419 33.53 -4.52 -8.86
CA THR A 419 34.85 -5.14 -8.69
C THR A 419 34.72 -6.55 -8.13
N ALA A 420 35.80 -7.35 -8.18
CA ALA A 420 35.82 -8.67 -7.55
C ALA A 420 35.51 -8.60 -6.04
N ASP A 421 36.08 -7.61 -5.34
CA ASP A 421 35.83 -7.38 -3.91
C ASP A 421 34.36 -7.03 -3.64
N GLU A 422 33.74 -6.25 -4.51
CA GLU A 422 32.31 -5.93 -4.40
C GLU A 422 31.46 -7.19 -4.62
N LEU A 423 31.73 -7.96 -5.69
CA LEU A 423 31.01 -9.19 -6.00
C LEU A 423 31.09 -10.23 -4.87
N ALA A 424 32.22 -10.30 -4.16
CA ALA A 424 32.40 -11.18 -2.99
C ALA A 424 31.47 -10.83 -1.81
N LEU A 425 30.85 -9.65 -1.79
CA LEU A 425 29.87 -9.25 -0.78
C LEU A 425 28.47 -9.79 -1.05
N TYR A 426 28.20 -10.34 -2.25
CA TYR A 426 26.90 -10.83 -2.69
C TYR A 426 26.81 -12.36 -2.64
N ASP A 427 25.58 -12.87 -2.51
CA ASP A 427 25.27 -14.28 -2.63
C ASP A 427 25.37 -14.75 -4.10
N GLU A 428 25.64 -16.04 -4.30
CA GLU A 428 25.64 -16.62 -5.65
C GLU A 428 24.29 -16.42 -6.36
N PRO A 429 24.27 -15.98 -7.63
CA PRO A 429 23.04 -15.81 -8.38
C PRO A 429 22.33 -17.15 -8.60
N VAL A 430 21.01 -17.17 -8.45
CA VAL A 430 20.20 -18.32 -8.88
C VAL A 430 20.16 -18.33 -10.41
N ILE A 431 21.01 -19.16 -11.02
CA ILE A 431 21.00 -19.37 -12.47
C ILE A 431 20.03 -20.51 -12.75
N GLY A 432 18.88 -20.22 -13.36
CA GLY A 432 18.01 -21.25 -13.93
C GLY A 432 18.85 -22.17 -14.82
N ARG A 433 18.74 -23.50 -14.61
CA ARG A 433 19.66 -24.53 -15.17
C ARG A 433 20.20 -24.14 -16.55
N GLU A 434 21.42 -23.63 -16.60
CA GLU A 434 22.17 -23.61 -17.85
C GLU A 434 22.51 -25.07 -18.16
N ASN A 435 22.16 -25.53 -19.36
CA ASN A 435 22.64 -26.80 -19.90
C ASN A 435 24.17 -26.77 -19.86
N ARG A 436 24.78 -27.30 -18.79
CA ARG A 436 26.20 -27.65 -18.79
C ARG A 436 26.39 -28.62 -19.97
N PRO A 437 27.35 -28.39 -20.89
CA PRO A 437 27.67 -29.38 -21.87
C PRO A 437 28.03 -30.66 -21.12
N ARG A 438 27.34 -31.76 -21.43
CA ARG A 438 27.69 -33.08 -20.92
C ARG A 438 29.12 -33.38 -21.39
N THR A 439 30.09 -33.18 -20.51
CA THR A 439 31.39 -33.85 -20.65
C THR A 439 31.10 -35.34 -20.59
N ARG A 440 31.07 -35.99 -21.75
CA ARG A 440 31.06 -37.45 -21.82
C ARG A 440 32.43 -37.95 -21.31
N PRO A 441 32.43 -39.05 -20.53
CA PRO A 441 33.65 -39.64 -20.00
C PRO A 441 34.58 -40.16 -21.10
#